data_AF-X5PJ61-F1
#
_entry.id   AF-X5PJ61-F1
#
_cell.length_a   1.000
_cell.length_b   1.000
_cell.length_c   1.000
_cell.angle_alpha   90.00
_cell.angle_beta   90.00
_cell.angle_gamma   90.00
#
_symmetry.space_group_name_H-M   'P 1'
#
loop_
_entity.id
_entity.type
_entity.pdbx_description
1 polymer ?
#
loop_
_entity_poly.entity_id
_entity_poly.type
_entity_poly.pdbx_seq_one_letter_code
_entity_poly.pdbx_strand_id
1 'polypeptide(L)'
;MADDGSMTWEGKIMRSGLAKFVVAGCVAAQVVLQAAQPAFAAPCGWTAKLEEEEGGKVLMASVCGGSNGGAQLTLACFGKPTLSYDLGDSGPQLEPGIASFAFKAGGKAVTKTLQLEEMYNTFTVELSSTDPLLALLRSKGEVTVASGKYGENSFPLAGSSAAIGKVLAQCGKAKASSDNDN
;
A
#
# COMPACT_ATOMS: atom_id res chain seq x y z
N MET A 1 -1.75 29.16 -54.36
CA MET A 1 -2.40 28.40 -55.45
C MET A 1 -2.20 26.93 -55.15
N ALA A 2 -3.30 26.21 -54.86
CA ALA A 2 -3.61 24.79 -55.13
C ALA A 2 -2.53 23.71 -54.85
N ASP A 3 -2.79 22.49 -54.38
CA ASP A 3 -3.96 21.68 -53.99
C ASP A 3 -3.31 20.42 -53.35
N ASP A 4 -3.80 19.90 -52.23
CA ASP A 4 -4.52 18.62 -52.11
C ASP A 4 -3.87 17.36 -52.76
N GLY A 5 -3.78 16.29 -51.95
CA GLY A 5 -4.11 14.96 -52.47
C GLY A 5 -3.06 13.84 -52.40
N SER A 6 -3.35 12.88 -51.51
CA SER A 6 -3.50 11.45 -51.86
C SER A 6 -2.53 10.46 -51.18
N MET A 7 -3.06 9.87 -50.10
CA MET A 7 -2.71 8.54 -49.61
C MET A 7 -2.98 7.46 -50.67
N THR A 8 -2.02 6.57 -50.89
CA THR A 8 -2.30 5.22 -51.40
C THR A 8 -1.47 4.21 -50.61
N TRP A 9 -2.14 3.49 -49.70
CA TRP A 9 -1.64 2.25 -49.10
C TRP A 9 -2.16 1.10 -49.96
N GLU A 10 -1.27 0.44 -50.69
CA GLU A 10 -1.55 -0.82 -51.37
C GLU A 10 -1.49 -1.97 -50.35
N GLY A 11 -2.42 -2.94 -50.42
CA GLY A 11 -2.19 -4.19 -49.70
C GLY A 11 -3.36 -5.13 -49.41
N LYS A 12 -4.17 -5.44 -50.42
CA LYS A 12 -4.78 -6.78 -50.62
C LYS A 12 -5.82 -7.26 -49.59
N ILE A 13 -7.07 -6.92 -49.92
CA ILE A 13 -8.27 -7.70 -49.57
C ILE A 13 -8.18 -9.05 -50.30
N MET A 14 -8.22 -10.17 -49.57
CA MET A 14 -8.62 -11.45 -50.15
C MET A 14 -9.88 -11.98 -49.45
N ARG A 15 -10.84 -12.29 -50.31
CA ARG A 15 -12.19 -12.74 -50.03
C ARG A 15 -12.21 -14.25 -49.81
N SER A 16 -13.33 -14.67 -49.21
CA SER A 16 -14.07 -15.89 -49.54
C SER A 16 -13.72 -17.16 -48.77
N GLY A 17 -14.72 -17.66 -48.05
CA GLY A 17 -14.68 -18.96 -47.38
C GLY A 17 -15.87 -19.18 -46.44
N LEU A 18 -17.09 -19.14 -46.99
CA LEU A 18 -18.29 -19.62 -46.30
C LEU A 18 -18.16 -21.14 -46.09
N ALA A 19 -17.79 -21.57 -44.89
CA ALA A 19 -17.87 -22.97 -44.47
C ALA A 19 -19.05 -23.13 -43.50
N LYS A 20 -20.17 -23.63 -44.05
CA LYS A 20 -21.29 -24.15 -43.29
C LYS A 20 -20.81 -25.35 -42.47
N PHE A 21 -20.80 -25.25 -41.15
CA PHE A 21 -20.62 -26.41 -40.28
C PHE A 21 -21.96 -26.86 -39.71
N VAL A 22 -22.20 -28.15 -39.92
CA VAL A 22 -23.40 -28.92 -39.61
C VAL A 22 -23.58 -29.07 -38.10
N VAL A 23 -24.81 -28.85 -37.63
CA VAL A 23 -25.26 -29.20 -36.28
C VAL A 23 -25.54 -30.70 -36.22
N ALA A 24 -24.75 -31.44 -35.44
CA ALA A 24 -25.05 -32.79 -35.00
C ALA A 24 -24.48 -32.98 -33.59
N GLY A 25 -25.36 -33.19 -32.61
CA GLY A 25 -25.01 -33.25 -31.20
C GLY A 25 -24.32 -34.54 -30.76
N CYS A 26 -23.52 -34.45 -29.70
CA CYS A 26 -23.23 -35.51 -28.75
C CYS A 26 -22.88 -34.87 -27.39
N VAL A 27 -23.54 -35.37 -26.35
CA VAL A 27 -23.34 -35.05 -24.94
C VAL A 27 -22.00 -35.63 -24.48
N ALA A 28 -21.09 -34.81 -23.93
CA ALA A 28 -20.23 -35.12 -22.78
C ALA A 28 -19.11 -34.07 -22.61
N ALA A 29 -18.85 -33.72 -21.34
CA ALA A 29 -17.65 -33.06 -20.82
C ALA A 29 -17.44 -31.57 -21.18
N GLN A 30 -18.25 -30.69 -20.58
CA GLN A 30 -17.75 -29.35 -20.24
C GLN A 30 -16.71 -29.49 -19.12
N VAL A 31 -15.44 -29.73 -19.49
CA VAL A 31 -14.32 -29.32 -18.64
C VAL A 31 -14.23 -27.82 -18.78
N VAL A 32 -14.93 -27.09 -17.90
CA VAL A 32 -14.62 -25.69 -17.65
C VAL A 32 -13.22 -25.71 -17.05
N LEU A 33 -12.22 -25.45 -17.90
CA LEU A 33 -10.88 -25.09 -17.44
C LEU A 33 -11.04 -23.78 -16.69
N GLN A 34 -11.31 -23.86 -15.38
CA GLN A 34 -11.12 -22.76 -14.47
C GLN A 34 -9.63 -22.42 -14.54
N ALA A 35 -9.29 -21.51 -15.44
CA ALA A 35 -8.06 -20.76 -15.31
C ALA A 35 -8.14 -20.13 -13.93
N ALA A 36 -7.38 -20.66 -12.98
CA ALA A 36 -7.04 -19.98 -11.76
C ALA A 36 -6.40 -18.67 -12.21
N GLN A 37 -7.21 -17.60 -12.26
CA GLN A 37 -6.68 -16.28 -12.47
C GLN A 37 -5.67 -16.10 -11.33
N PRO A 38 -4.39 -15.79 -11.62
CA PRO A 38 -3.49 -15.40 -10.56
C PRO A 38 -4.20 -14.28 -9.81
N ALA A 39 -4.57 -14.54 -8.55
CA ALA A 39 -4.90 -13.50 -7.62
C ALA A 39 -3.60 -12.70 -7.44
N PHE A 40 -3.33 -11.81 -8.40
CA PHE A 40 -2.37 -10.76 -8.21
C PHE A 40 -2.91 -10.00 -7.01
N ALA A 41 -2.33 -10.28 -5.83
CA ALA A 41 -2.45 -9.39 -4.70
C ALA A 41 -2.28 -7.98 -5.27
N ALA A 42 -3.31 -7.14 -5.11
CA ALA A 42 -3.27 -5.79 -5.64
C ALA A 42 -1.91 -5.19 -5.25
N PRO A 43 -1.17 -4.56 -6.18
CA PRO A 43 0.18 -4.13 -5.89
C PRO A 43 0.14 -3.23 -4.65
N CYS A 44 0.76 -3.69 -3.57
CA CYS A 44 0.82 -2.91 -2.35
C CYS A 44 1.48 -1.58 -2.69
N GLY A 45 0.77 -0.50 -2.38
CA GLY A 45 1.17 0.84 -2.74
C GLY A 45 0.74 1.82 -1.67
N TRP A 46 1.57 2.83 -1.44
CA TRP A 46 1.24 3.88 -0.50
C TRP A 46 0.02 4.66 -0.97
N THR A 47 -0.96 4.79 -0.09
CA THR A 47 -2.12 5.67 -0.30
C THR A 47 -2.15 6.75 0.77
N ALA A 48 -2.83 7.86 0.48
CA ALA A 48 -3.16 8.86 1.49
C ALA A 48 -4.65 9.19 1.37
N LYS A 49 -5.42 8.91 2.43
CA LYS A 49 -6.89 9.01 2.45
C LYS A 49 -7.35 9.75 3.70
N LEU A 50 -8.44 10.50 3.57
CA LEU A 50 -9.16 11.07 4.71
C LEU A 50 -10.10 9.97 5.23
N GLU A 51 -9.97 9.63 6.50
CA GLU A 51 -10.81 8.67 7.20
C GLU A 51 -11.56 9.40 8.32
N GLU A 52 -12.81 9.01 8.55
CA GLU A 52 -13.62 9.55 9.66
C GLU A 52 -13.17 8.87 10.95
N GLU A 53 -12.62 9.62 11.89
CA GLU A 53 -12.28 9.17 13.23
C GLU A 53 -13.16 9.90 14.27
N GLU A 54 -13.25 9.36 15.48
CA GLU A 54 -13.97 10.03 16.58
C GLU A 54 -13.34 11.41 16.85
N GLY A 55 -13.95 12.47 16.29
CA GLY A 55 -13.40 13.84 16.31
C GLY A 55 -13.22 14.49 14.93
N GLY A 56 -13.51 13.77 13.83
CA GLY A 56 -13.56 14.30 12.47
C GLY A 56 -12.61 13.59 11.49
N LYS A 57 -12.41 14.20 10.32
CA LYS A 57 -11.61 13.59 9.25
C LYS A 57 -10.12 13.67 9.54
N VAL A 58 -9.46 12.50 9.64
CA VAL A 58 -8.02 12.38 9.80
C VAL A 58 -7.40 11.88 8.50
N LEU A 59 -6.38 12.59 8.02
CA LEU A 59 -5.62 12.14 6.86
C LEU A 59 -4.61 11.07 7.29
N MET A 60 -4.73 9.87 6.74
CA MET A 60 -3.85 8.74 7.00
C MET A 60 -3.09 8.34 5.74
N ALA A 61 -1.83 7.94 5.90
CA ALA A 61 -1.03 7.33 4.85
C ALA A 61 -0.77 5.87 5.20
N SER A 62 -1.10 4.93 4.31
CA SER A 62 -0.95 3.51 4.59
C SER A 62 -0.41 2.70 3.42
N VAL A 63 0.20 1.56 3.72
CA VAL A 63 0.71 0.59 2.75
C VAL A 63 0.58 -0.81 3.30
N CYS A 64 0.16 -1.77 2.46
CA CYS A 64 0.23 -3.19 2.79
C CYS A 64 1.62 -3.77 2.50
N GLY A 65 1.93 -4.91 3.08
CA GLY A 65 3.20 -5.59 2.88
C GLY A 65 3.20 -7.00 3.45
N GLY A 66 4.40 -7.56 3.58
CA GLY A 66 4.57 -8.97 3.91
C GLY A 66 4.35 -9.89 2.71
N SER A 67 4.69 -11.17 2.89
CA SER A 67 4.70 -12.17 1.81
C SER A 67 3.33 -12.41 1.16
N ASN A 68 2.24 -12.12 1.88
CA ASN A 68 0.85 -12.28 1.48
C ASN A 68 0.07 -10.96 1.45
N GLY A 69 0.72 -9.81 1.69
CA GLY A 69 0.04 -8.51 1.74
C GLY A 69 -0.80 -8.28 3.00
N GLY A 70 -0.71 -9.15 4.01
CA GLY A 70 -1.52 -9.08 5.22
C GLY A 70 -1.02 -8.08 6.27
N ALA A 71 0.25 -7.70 6.21
CA ALA A 71 0.81 -6.73 7.15
C ALA A 71 0.53 -5.29 6.67
N GLN A 72 0.40 -4.32 7.57
CA GLN A 72 0.10 -2.94 7.21
C GLN A 72 0.89 -1.94 8.06
N LEU A 73 1.46 -0.92 7.39
CA LEU A 73 1.95 0.29 8.06
C LEU A 73 0.95 1.42 7.81
N THR A 74 0.58 2.12 8.87
CA THR A 74 -0.31 3.30 8.82
C THR A 74 0.32 4.45 9.57
N LEU A 75 0.40 5.62 8.94
CA LEU A 75 0.84 6.86 9.56
C LEU A 75 -0.34 7.84 9.59
N ALA A 76 -0.71 8.25 10.79
CA ALA A 76 -1.72 9.26 11.04
C ALA A 76 -1.12 10.44 11.82
N CYS A 77 -1.89 11.51 12.01
CA CYS A 77 -1.52 12.57 12.93
C CYS A 77 -2.67 12.93 13.86
N PHE A 78 -2.41 12.72 15.16
CA PHE A 78 -3.29 13.09 16.27
C PHE A 78 -2.57 14.12 17.16
N GLY A 79 -2.06 15.18 16.55
CA GLY A 79 -1.18 16.18 17.17
C GLY A 79 0.31 15.89 16.98
N LYS A 80 0.71 14.61 17.04
CA LYS A 80 2.02 14.13 16.58
C LYS A 80 1.85 13.06 15.50
N PRO A 81 2.84 12.89 14.59
CA PRO A 81 2.85 11.76 13.69
C PRO A 81 2.92 10.44 14.49
N THR A 82 1.95 9.56 14.28
CA THR A 82 1.89 8.24 14.93
C THR A 82 1.96 7.17 13.86
N LEU A 83 2.94 6.28 13.98
CA LEU A 83 3.08 5.12 13.11
C LEU A 83 2.48 3.90 13.83
N SER A 84 1.55 3.24 13.15
CA SER A 84 0.96 1.97 13.56
C SER A 84 1.45 0.86 12.62
N TYR A 85 1.71 -0.31 13.20
CA TYR A 85 2.16 -1.50 12.50
C TYR A 85 1.28 -2.69 12.88
N ASP A 86 0.51 -3.15 11.90
CA ASP A 86 -0.26 -4.39 11.95
C ASP A 86 0.57 -5.52 11.33
N LEU A 87 0.74 -6.62 12.07
CA LEU A 87 1.46 -7.81 11.61
C LEU A 87 0.64 -8.65 10.60
N GLY A 88 -0.67 -8.41 10.53
CA GLY A 88 -1.63 -9.20 9.78
C GLY A 88 -2.06 -10.49 10.48
N ASP A 89 -3.13 -11.10 9.97
CA ASP A 89 -3.77 -12.30 10.55
C ASP A 89 -2.87 -13.54 10.60
N SER A 90 -1.77 -13.55 9.82
CA SER A 90 -0.78 -14.64 9.78
C SER A 90 0.37 -14.46 10.77
N GLY A 91 0.33 -13.45 11.64
CA GLY A 91 1.36 -13.17 12.62
C GLY A 91 1.39 -14.14 13.82
N PRO A 92 2.50 -14.21 14.57
CA PRO A 92 2.52 -14.90 15.86
C PRO A 92 1.57 -14.23 16.86
N GLN A 93 1.13 -14.99 17.86
CA GLN A 93 0.32 -14.47 18.96
C GLN A 93 0.96 -13.22 19.57
N LEU A 94 0.19 -12.12 19.61
CA LEU A 94 0.62 -10.86 20.21
C LEU A 94 0.67 -11.02 21.73
N GLU A 95 1.71 -10.48 22.35
CA GLU A 95 1.79 -10.34 23.82
C GLU A 95 1.67 -8.86 24.20
N PRO A 96 0.95 -8.55 25.29
CA PRO A 96 0.87 -7.21 25.86
C PRO A 96 2.24 -6.55 26.08
N GLY A 97 2.27 -5.22 25.93
CA GLY A 97 3.45 -4.41 26.24
C GLY A 97 4.21 -3.92 25.01
N ILE A 98 5.53 -3.80 25.14
CA ILE A 98 6.39 -3.20 24.12
C ILE A 98 7.20 -4.22 23.32
N ALA A 99 7.54 -3.87 22.10
CA ALA A 99 8.43 -4.65 21.25
C ALA A 99 9.36 -3.76 20.42
N SER A 100 10.60 -4.22 20.23
CA SER A 100 11.57 -3.55 19.36
C SER A 100 11.44 -4.03 17.92
N PHE A 101 11.38 -3.07 17.00
CA PHE A 101 11.37 -3.27 15.56
C PHE A 101 12.49 -2.49 14.89
N ALA A 102 13.28 -3.16 14.06
CA ALA A 102 14.30 -2.55 13.22
C ALA A 102 13.74 -2.29 11.83
N PHE A 103 13.69 -1.02 11.44
CA PHE A 103 13.30 -0.57 10.10
C PHE A 103 14.55 -0.38 9.26
N LYS A 104 14.68 -1.14 8.17
CA LYS A 104 15.88 -1.16 7.33
C LYS A 104 15.52 -0.81 5.89
N ALA A 105 16.19 0.18 5.31
CA ALA A 105 16.05 0.54 3.90
C ALA A 105 17.33 1.21 3.40
N GLY A 106 17.76 0.88 2.17
CA GLY A 106 18.89 1.56 1.51
C GLY A 106 20.18 1.61 2.34
N GLY A 107 20.49 0.53 3.07
CA GLY A 107 21.68 0.43 3.93
C GLY A 107 21.61 1.20 5.26
N LYS A 108 20.46 1.81 5.58
CA LYS A 108 20.19 2.47 6.87
C LYS A 108 19.30 1.58 7.73
N ALA A 109 19.47 1.69 9.04
CA ALA A 109 18.61 1.05 10.02
C ALA A 109 18.19 2.05 11.10
N VAL A 110 16.90 2.04 11.46
CA VAL A 110 16.36 2.77 12.61
C VAL A 110 15.58 1.78 13.46
N THR A 111 15.95 1.65 14.72
CA THR A 111 15.22 0.80 15.67
C THR A 111 14.26 1.64 16.50
N LYS A 112 13.02 1.18 16.63
CA LYS A 112 12.01 1.78 17.50
C LYS A 112 11.42 0.73 18.41
N THR A 113 11.13 1.14 19.64
CA THR A 113 10.26 0.41 20.55
C THR A 113 8.84 0.88 20.30
N LEU A 114 7.96 -0.04 19.91
CA LEU A 114 6.54 0.21 19.70
C LEU A 114 5.75 -0.40 20.86
N GLN A 115 4.64 0.22 21.24
CA GLN A 115 3.69 -0.26 22.23
C GLN A 115 2.56 -1.00 21.53
N LEU A 116 2.16 -2.17 22.05
CA LEU A 116 0.98 -2.85 21.56
C LEU A 116 -0.27 -2.15 22.09
N GLU A 117 -1.16 -1.76 21.18
CA GLU A 117 -2.53 -1.37 21.46
C GLU A 117 -3.42 -2.60 21.36
N GLU A 118 -3.65 -3.25 22.50
CA GLU A 118 -4.32 -4.55 22.61
C GLU A 118 -5.74 -4.57 22.02
N MET A 119 -6.43 -3.43 22.04
CA MET A 119 -7.79 -3.32 21.50
C MET A 119 -7.82 -3.44 19.97
N TYR A 120 -6.77 -2.95 19.30
CA TYR A 120 -6.66 -2.92 17.84
C TYR A 120 -5.65 -3.93 17.30
N ASN A 121 -4.91 -4.63 18.17
CA ASN A 121 -3.84 -5.56 17.79
C ASN A 121 -2.75 -4.94 16.91
N THR A 122 -2.48 -3.65 17.09
CA THR A 122 -1.43 -2.94 16.34
C THR A 122 -0.34 -2.41 17.25
N PHE A 123 0.88 -2.40 16.76
CA PHE A 123 2.02 -1.78 17.44
C PHE A 123 2.12 -0.31 17.04
N THR A 124 2.16 0.60 18.01
CA THR A 124 2.17 2.04 17.75
C THR A 124 3.40 2.73 18.33
N VAL A 125 3.81 3.83 17.68
CA VAL A 125 4.85 4.74 18.19
C VAL A 125 4.57 6.16 17.74
N GLU A 126 4.63 7.10 18.68
CA GLU A 126 4.65 8.53 18.38
C GLU A 126 6.04 8.95 17.91
N LEU A 127 6.09 9.75 16.86
CA LEU A 127 7.31 10.23 16.24
C LEU A 127 7.40 11.76 16.37
N SER A 128 8.63 12.27 16.45
CA SER A 128 8.84 13.70 16.19
C SER A 128 8.70 14.00 14.70
N SER A 129 8.40 15.25 14.33
CA SER A 129 8.27 15.65 12.92
C SER A 129 9.56 15.47 12.10
N THR A 130 10.71 15.41 12.78
CA THR A 130 12.04 15.23 12.19
C THR A 130 12.62 13.83 12.47
N ASP A 131 11.79 12.88 12.91
CA ASP A 131 12.26 11.55 13.29
C ASP A 131 12.96 10.84 12.11
N PRO A 132 14.15 10.23 12.32
CA PRO A 132 14.88 9.55 11.26
C PRO A 132 14.08 8.40 10.62
N LEU A 133 13.11 7.81 11.33
CA LEU A 133 12.22 6.81 10.74
C LEU A 133 11.34 7.40 9.63
N LEU A 134 10.84 8.63 9.80
CA LEU A 134 10.06 9.30 8.75
C LEU A 134 10.92 9.54 7.50
N ALA A 135 12.18 9.93 7.68
CA ALA A 135 13.11 10.09 6.56
C ALA A 135 13.41 8.75 5.86
N LEU A 136 13.55 7.66 6.62
CA LEU A 136 13.77 6.32 6.10
C LEU A 136 12.57 5.83 5.29
N LEU A 137 11.34 5.96 5.82
CA LEU A 137 10.11 5.55 5.14
C LEU A 137 9.82 6.36 3.88
N ARG A 138 10.32 7.60 3.78
CA ARG A 138 10.20 8.44 2.58
C ARG A 138 11.31 8.22 1.55
N SER A 139 12.19 7.25 1.79
CA SER A 139 13.25 6.88 0.83
C SER A 139 12.70 6.05 -0.34
N LYS A 140 13.57 5.45 -1.14
CA LYS A 140 13.21 4.65 -2.32
C LYS A 140 13.45 3.16 -2.05
N GLY A 141 12.82 2.31 -2.85
CA GLY A 141 13.00 0.86 -2.79
C GLY A 141 11.98 0.21 -1.87
N GLU A 142 12.47 -0.57 -0.92
CA GLU A 142 11.67 -1.33 0.05
C GLU A 142 12.18 -1.04 1.46
N VAL A 143 11.27 -1.04 2.43
CA VAL A 143 11.62 -1.06 3.86
C VAL A 143 11.29 -2.43 4.43
N THR A 144 12.25 -2.98 5.14
CA THR A 144 12.11 -4.21 5.90
C THR A 144 11.92 -3.86 7.37
N VAL A 145 10.88 -4.38 8.00
CA VAL A 145 10.54 -4.20 9.41
C VAL A 145 10.72 -5.54 10.11
N ALA A 146 11.69 -5.62 11.00
CA ALA A 146 12.10 -6.88 11.62
C ALA A 146 12.06 -6.80 13.15
N SER A 147 11.58 -7.87 13.78
CA SER A 147 11.66 -8.12 15.21
C SER A 147 12.15 -9.54 15.45
N GLY A 148 13.00 -9.73 16.47
CA GLY A 148 13.43 -11.09 16.86
C GLY A 148 12.25 -11.97 17.29
N LYS A 149 11.16 -11.37 17.78
CA LYS A 149 9.98 -12.08 18.26
C LYS A 149 8.90 -12.24 17.19
N TYR A 150 8.68 -11.20 16.38
CA TYR A 150 7.54 -11.13 15.45
C TYR A 150 7.91 -11.37 13.99
N GLY A 151 9.16 -11.76 13.72
CA GLY A 151 9.64 -12.02 12.38
C GLY A 151 9.87 -10.75 11.59
N GLU A 152 9.75 -10.83 10.28
CA GLU A 152 10.11 -9.77 9.36
C GLU A 152 9.04 -9.61 8.27
N ASN A 153 8.70 -8.36 7.96
CA ASN A 153 7.85 -8.00 6.83
C ASN A 153 8.51 -6.91 5.99
N SER A 154 8.20 -6.92 4.70
CA SER A 154 8.71 -5.96 3.73
C SER A 154 7.56 -5.12 3.14
N PHE A 155 7.83 -3.83 2.93
CA PHE A 155 6.87 -2.87 2.40
C PHE A 155 7.50 -2.04 1.28
N PRO A 156 6.83 -1.90 0.13
CA PRO A 156 7.33 -1.06 -0.95
C PRO A 156 7.32 0.41 -0.50
N LEU A 157 8.36 1.16 -0.84
CA LEU A 157 8.43 2.61 -0.59
C LEU A 157 8.00 3.45 -1.80
N ALA A 158 7.55 2.80 -2.88
CA ALA A 158 6.99 3.50 -4.03
C ALA A 158 5.77 4.33 -3.60
N GLY A 159 5.82 5.64 -3.83
CA GLY A 159 4.75 6.58 -3.45
C GLY A 159 4.78 7.05 -1.98
N SER A 160 5.63 6.46 -1.14
CA SER A 160 5.65 6.76 0.31
C SER A 160 5.90 8.22 0.61
N SER A 161 6.88 8.84 -0.06
CA SER A 161 7.23 10.25 0.17
C SER A 161 6.06 11.21 -0.10
N ALA A 162 5.25 10.92 -1.12
CA ALA A 162 4.10 11.74 -1.43
C ALA A 162 2.96 11.54 -0.41
N ALA A 163 2.66 10.28 -0.06
CA ALA A 163 1.61 9.96 0.90
C ALA A 163 1.91 10.49 2.31
N ILE A 164 3.09 10.14 2.85
CA ILE A 164 3.57 10.59 4.17
C ILE A 164 3.69 12.12 4.19
N GLY A 165 4.18 12.73 3.11
CA GLY A 165 4.31 14.19 3.00
C GLY A 165 2.98 14.92 3.21
N LYS A 166 1.86 14.38 2.69
CA LYS A 166 0.53 14.97 2.91
C LYS A 166 0.09 14.89 4.37
N VAL A 167 0.33 13.77 5.05
CA VAL A 167 0.01 13.59 6.49
C VAL A 167 0.80 14.57 7.34
N LEU A 168 2.12 14.66 7.13
CA LEU A 168 2.98 15.57 7.90
C LEU A 168 2.61 17.04 7.68
N ALA A 169 2.20 17.42 6.47
CA ALA A 169 1.73 18.77 6.18
C ALA A 169 0.43 19.14 6.93
N GLN A 170 -0.46 18.18 7.16
CA GLN A 170 -1.65 18.38 7.99
C GLN A 170 -1.30 18.43 9.48
N CYS A 171 -0.34 17.61 9.89
CA CYS A 171 0.09 17.53 11.28
C CYS A 171 0.63 18.86 11.84
N GLY A 172 1.35 19.62 11.00
CA GLY A 172 1.80 20.98 11.36
C GLY A 172 0.68 22.03 11.42
N LYS A 173 -0.46 21.80 10.76
CA LYS A 173 -1.59 22.76 10.72
C LYS A 173 -2.51 22.62 11.92
N ALA A 174 -2.77 21.40 12.39
CA ALA A 174 -3.60 21.16 13.57
C ALA A 174 -3.04 21.89 14.80
N LYS A 175 -1.71 21.93 14.96
CA LYS A 175 -1.05 22.65 16.04
C LYS A 175 -1.33 24.17 16.02
N ALA A 176 -1.41 24.78 14.83
CA ALA A 176 -1.67 26.22 14.68
C ALA A 176 -3.13 26.60 14.91
N SER A 177 -4.06 25.64 14.88
CA SER A 177 -5.48 25.86 15.16
C SER A 177 -5.80 25.81 16.65
N SER A 178 -5.03 25.09 17.46
CA SER A 178 -5.26 24.97 18.90
C SER A 178 -4.59 26.05 19.75
N ASP A 179 -3.68 26.84 19.16
CA ASP A 179 -2.97 27.94 19.84
C ASP A 179 -3.67 29.31 19.68
N ASN A 180 -4.81 29.40 18.99
CA ASN A 180 -5.54 30.66 18.73
C ASN A 180 -6.81 30.87 19.59
N ASP A 181 -7.09 29.99 20.55
CA ASP A 181 -8.22 30.11 21.47
C ASP A 181 -7.76 30.57 22.88
N ASN A 182 -7.03 31.69 22.98
CA ASN A 182 -6.71 32.34 24.26
C ASN A 182 -7.22 33.79 24.33
#